data_AF-A0A1E2WIT5-F1
#
_entry.id   AF-A0A1E2WIT5-F1
#
_cell.length_a   1.000
_cell.length_b   1.000
_cell.length_c   1.000
_cell.angle_alpha   90.00
_cell.angle_beta   90.00
_cell.angle_gamma   90.00
#
_symmetry.space_group_name_H-M   'P 1'
#
loop_
_entity.id
_entity.type
_entity.pdbx_description
1 polymer ?
#
loop_
_entity_poly.entity_id
_entity_poly.type
_entity_poly.pdbx_seq_one_letter_code
_entity_poly.pdbx_strand_id
1 'polypeptide(L)'
;MKNLALYAIVLATTFGLVFGTMPAASALSWNWSYSGTGIAANGTFITNDTPNDLGFYLITGITGTRNGEKITGLQAPGTPMPGNEPFDVDDLISLNTQQLTGKGFAYSTSEGHYSSPFFANFLPKPGYLEMFSAPTRPGLKNLGLEDSELPISFSATIITIP
;
A
#
# COMPACT_ATOMS: atom_id res chain seq x y z
N MET A 1 36.70 -72.29 -18.62
CA MET A 1 36.29 -70.94 -19.04
C MET A 1 34.94 -70.66 -18.42
N LYS A 2 34.87 -69.79 -17.40
CA LYS A 2 33.64 -69.41 -16.67
C LYS A 2 33.18 -68.04 -17.19
N ASN A 3 31.98 -67.96 -17.75
CA ASN A 3 31.37 -66.67 -18.12
C ASN A 3 30.55 -66.16 -16.94
N LEU A 4 30.95 -65.01 -16.39
CA LEU A 4 30.21 -64.26 -15.38
C LEU A 4 29.27 -63.28 -16.09
N ALA A 5 27.97 -63.42 -15.87
CA ALA A 5 26.97 -62.46 -16.33
C ALA A 5 26.81 -61.35 -15.27
N LEU A 6 27.01 -60.08 -15.66
CA LEU A 6 26.66 -58.92 -14.84
C LEU A 6 25.16 -58.62 -15.02
N TYR A 7 24.41 -58.61 -13.91
CA TYR A 7 23.06 -58.04 -13.85
C TYR A 7 23.18 -56.57 -13.45
N ALA A 8 22.79 -55.66 -14.35
CA ALA A 8 22.65 -54.24 -14.03
C ALA A 8 21.24 -53.98 -13.51
N ILE A 9 21.11 -53.58 -12.24
CA ILE A 9 19.86 -53.09 -11.66
C ILE A 9 19.79 -51.59 -11.96
N VAL A 10 18.83 -51.17 -12.79
CA VAL A 10 18.50 -49.77 -13.00
C VAL A 10 17.41 -49.39 -11.99
N LEU A 11 17.75 -48.56 -11.01
CA LEU A 11 16.79 -47.98 -10.08
C LEU A 11 16.35 -46.62 -10.62
N ALA A 12 15.11 -46.53 -11.13
CA ALA A 12 14.51 -45.27 -11.56
C ALA A 12 13.82 -44.60 -10.35
N THR A 13 14.34 -43.47 -9.89
CA THR A 13 13.71 -42.63 -8.87
C THR A 13 12.78 -41.61 -9.52
N THR A 14 11.48 -41.80 -9.40
CA THR A 14 10.47 -40.80 -9.77
C THR A 14 10.33 -39.77 -8.65
N PHE A 15 10.73 -38.52 -8.89
CA PHE A 15 10.37 -37.40 -8.03
C PHE A 15 8.94 -36.97 -8.34
N GLY A 16 8.01 -37.20 -7.40
CA GLY A 16 6.64 -36.67 -7.47
C GLY A 16 6.61 -35.22 -6.99
N LEU A 17 6.15 -34.30 -7.84
CA LEU A 17 5.84 -32.93 -7.43
C LEU A 17 4.56 -32.95 -6.58
N VAL A 18 4.69 -32.72 -5.28
CA VAL A 18 3.56 -32.48 -4.39
C VAL A 18 3.19 -31.00 -4.49
N PHE A 19 2.15 -30.69 -5.25
CA PHE A 19 1.52 -29.37 -5.19
C PHE A 19 0.69 -29.30 -3.92
N GLY A 20 1.22 -28.62 -2.90
CA GLY A 20 0.45 -28.30 -1.69
C GLY A 20 -0.76 -27.44 -2.05
N THR A 21 -1.84 -27.57 -1.27
CA THR A 21 -2.99 -26.67 -1.36
C THR A 21 -2.54 -25.26 -1.00
N MET A 22 -2.49 -24.35 -1.98
CA MET A 22 -2.29 -22.93 -1.68
C MET A 22 -3.54 -22.40 -0.96
N PRO A 23 -3.40 -21.69 0.17
CA PRO A 23 -4.53 -21.01 0.79
C PRO A 23 -5.20 -20.09 -0.23
N ALA A 24 -6.53 -20.05 -0.25
CA ALA A 24 -7.25 -19.08 -1.05
C ALA A 24 -6.87 -17.67 -0.58
N ALA A 25 -6.43 -16.81 -1.50
CA ALA A 25 -6.20 -15.41 -1.18
C ALA A 25 -7.53 -14.77 -0.77
N SER A 26 -7.55 -14.17 0.41
CA SER A 26 -8.70 -13.44 0.93
C SER A 26 -8.27 -12.01 1.21
N ALA A 27 -9.24 -11.10 1.08
CA ALA A 27 -9.02 -9.67 1.10
C ALA A 27 -10.09 -8.99 1.95
N LEU A 28 -9.71 -7.91 2.63
CA LEU A 28 -10.63 -7.10 3.42
C LEU A 28 -10.94 -5.80 2.69
N SER A 29 -12.21 -5.41 2.73
CA SER A 29 -12.67 -4.12 2.26
C SER A 29 -12.76 -3.15 3.43
N TRP A 30 -12.31 -1.92 3.23
CA TRP A 30 -12.34 -0.86 4.23
C TRP A 30 -13.02 0.37 3.69
N ASN A 31 -13.74 1.10 4.53
CA ASN A 31 -14.04 2.51 4.29
C ASN A 31 -12.91 3.34 4.87
N TRP A 32 -12.47 4.37 4.16
CA TRP A 32 -11.51 5.34 4.67
C TRP A 32 -11.93 6.76 4.33
N SER A 33 -11.50 7.70 5.16
CA SER A 33 -11.63 9.13 4.87
C SER A 33 -10.56 9.93 5.59
N TYR A 34 -10.26 11.09 5.05
CA TYR A 34 -9.58 12.14 5.80
C TYR A 34 -10.03 13.52 5.40
N SER A 35 -9.86 14.47 6.32
CA SER A 35 -10.21 15.86 6.09
C SER A 35 -9.29 16.80 6.85
N GLY A 36 -9.08 17.99 6.30
CA GLY A 36 -8.31 19.10 6.88
C GLY A 36 -8.77 20.43 6.28
N THR A 37 -8.04 21.50 6.56
CA THR A 37 -8.35 22.82 5.96
C THR A 37 -8.23 22.75 4.44
N GLY A 38 -9.36 22.85 3.74
CA GLY A 38 -9.39 22.77 2.26
C GLY A 38 -9.20 21.36 1.69
N ILE A 39 -9.26 20.32 2.53
CA ILE A 39 -9.02 18.93 2.14
C ILE A 39 -10.20 18.08 2.58
N ALA A 40 -10.76 17.31 1.64
CA ALA A 40 -11.72 16.25 1.90
C ALA A 40 -11.46 15.09 0.95
N ALA A 41 -11.15 13.91 1.51
CA ALA A 41 -10.94 12.70 0.74
C ALA A 41 -11.62 11.51 1.41
N ASN A 42 -12.11 10.59 0.59
CA ASN A 42 -12.78 9.38 1.06
C ASN A 42 -12.80 8.31 -0.02
N GLY A 43 -12.99 7.07 0.40
CA GLY A 43 -13.17 5.96 -0.51
C GLY A 43 -13.08 4.61 0.17
N THR A 44 -12.63 3.61 -0.59
CA THR A 44 -12.43 2.25 -0.07
C THR A 44 -11.01 1.75 -0.30
N PHE A 45 -10.51 0.94 0.63
CA PHE A 45 -9.32 0.12 0.42
C PHE A 45 -9.71 -1.33 0.21
N ILE A 46 -8.88 -2.02 -0.56
CA ILE A 46 -8.76 -3.47 -0.52
C ILE A 46 -7.41 -3.80 0.10
N THR A 47 -7.40 -4.61 1.15
CA THR A 47 -6.16 -5.07 1.79
C THR A 47 -6.04 -6.59 1.73
N ASN A 48 -4.86 -7.12 2.03
CA ASN A 48 -4.77 -8.52 2.47
C ASN A 48 -5.63 -8.75 3.74
N ASP A 49 -5.93 -10.01 4.06
CA ASP A 49 -6.78 -10.38 5.21
C ASP A 49 -6.02 -10.72 6.49
N THR A 50 -4.71 -10.86 6.39
CA THR A 50 -3.83 -11.20 7.51
C THR A 50 -2.86 -10.04 7.76
N PRO A 51 -2.88 -9.41 8.94
CA PRO A 51 -1.92 -8.35 9.22
C PRO A 51 -0.50 -8.93 9.40
N ASN A 52 0.51 -8.09 9.23
CA ASN A 52 1.87 -8.42 9.63
C ASN A 52 2.03 -8.48 11.16
N ASP A 53 3.23 -8.85 11.64
CA ASP A 53 3.52 -8.98 13.08
C ASP A 53 3.33 -7.68 13.88
N LEU A 54 3.23 -6.54 13.21
CA LEU A 54 2.97 -5.23 13.81
C LEU A 54 1.48 -4.83 13.77
N GLY A 55 0.61 -5.69 13.25
CA GLY A 55 -0.83 -5.43 13.16
C GLY A 55 -1.24 -4.57 11.96
N PHE A 56 -0.41 -4.48 10.92
CA PHE A 56 -0.74 -3.74 9.69
C PHE A 56 -1.10 -4.66 8.53
N TYR A 57 -2.15 -4.27 7.82
CA TYR A 57 -2.61 -4.86 6.57
C TYR A 57 -2.01 -4.06 5.40
N LEU A 58 -1.59 -4.77 4.36
CA LEU A 58 -1.10 -4.15 3.12
C LEU A 58 -2.29 -3.72 2.27
N ILE A 59 -2.37 -2.43 1.95
CA ILE A 59 -3.31 -1.88 0.96
C ILE A 59 -2.83 -2.32 -0.42
N THR A 60 -3.72 -2.95 -1.16
CA THR A 60 -3.47 -3.50 -2.51
C THR A 60 -4.35 -2.84 -3.58
N GLY A 61 -5.38 -2.12 -3.14
CA GLY A 61 -6.26 -1.36 -4.02
C GLY A 61 -6.88 -0.19 -3.28
N ILE A 62 -7.12 0.88 -4.03
CA ILE A 62 -7.76 2.10 -3.55
C ILE A 62 -8.78 2.58 -4.58
N THR A 63 -9.93 3.04 -4.11
CA THR A 63 -10.87 3.85 -4.87
C THR A 63 -11.27 5.04 -4.03
N GLY A 64 -11.83 6.07 -4.64
CA GLY A 64 -12.32 7.22 -3.90
C GLY A 64 -12.18 8.53 -4.66
N THR A 65 -12.27 9.61 -3.89
CA THR A 65 -12.04 10.96 -4.38
C THR A 65 -11.23 11.77 -3.38
N ARG A 66 -10.55 12.80 -3.89
CA ARG A 66 -9.95 13.89 -3.12
C ARG A 66 -10.44 15.20 -3.69
N ASN A 67 -11.11 16.02 -2.88
CA ASN A 67 -11.68 17.31 -3.30
C ASN A 67 -12.55 17.21 -4.58
N GLY A 68 -13.23 16.06 -4.76
CA GLY A 68 -14.04 15.77 -5.95
C GLY A 68 -13.28 15.14 -7.12
N GLU A 69 -11.94 15.15 -7.10
CA GLU A 69 -11.12 14.48 -8.12
C GLU A 69 -11.10 12.97 -7.89
N LYS A 70 -11.24 12.20 -8.96
CA LYS A 70 -11.26 10.74 -8.88
C LYS A 70 -9.86 10.20 -8.62
N ILE A 71 -9.74 9.25 -7.70
CA ILE A 71 -8.49 8.48 -7.52
C ILE A 71 -8.32 7.51 -8.69
N THR A 72 -7.13 7.49 -9.29
CA THR A 72 -6.81 6.73 -10.51
C THR A 72 -5.76 5.66 -10.32
N GLY A 73 -4.95 5.72 -9.26
CA GLY A 73 -3.95 4.70 -8.96
C GLY A 73 -3.43 4.77 -7.54
N LEU A 74 -3.00 3.62 -7.03
CA LEU A 74 -2.21 3.48 -5.80
C LEU A 74 -0.72 3.55 -6.16
N GLN A 75 0.07 4.31 -5.41
CA GLN A 75 1.53 4.28 -5.51
C GLN A 75 2.05 2.93 -5.00
N ALA A 76 3.08 2.36 -5.61
CA ALA A 76 3.62 1.08 -5.15
C ALA A 76 4.38 1.24 -3.81
N PRO A 77 4.30 0.26 -2.89
CA PRO A 77 5.05 0.31 -1.65
C PRO A 77 6.56 0.25 -1.94
N GLY A 78 7.34 0.99 -1.15
CA GLY A 78 8.79 1.12 -1.35
C GLY A 78 9.19 2.05 -2.51
N THR A 79 8.25 2.89 -2.97
CA THR A 79 8.54 3.91 -3.98
C THR A 79 8.03 5.27 -3.53
N PRO A 80 8.70 6.37 -3.91
CA PRO A 80 8.21 7.70 -3.61
C PRO A 80 7.07 8.06 -4.56
N MET A 81 6.13 8.89 -4.08
CA MET A 81 5.24 9.56 -5.01
C MET A 81 6.01 10.66 -5.75
N PRO A 82 5.67 10.95 -7.02
CA PRO A 82 6.26 12.06 -7.75
C PRO A 82 6.18 13.38 -6.97
N GLY A 83 7.31 14.09 -6.87
CA GLY A 83 7.41 15.39 -6.18
C GLY A 83 7.73 15.27 -4.69
N ASN A 84 7.78 14.06 -4.14
CA ASN A 84 8.11 13.80 -2.73
C ASN A 84 9.32 12.88 -2.57
N GLU A 85 10.20 12.80 -3.56
CA GLU A 85 11.46 12.10 -3.43
C GLU A 85 12.32 12.71 -2.29
N PRO A 86 13.01 11.89 -1.48
CA PRO A 86 13.18 10.43 -1.58
C PRO A 86 12.26 9.62 -0.63
N PHE A 87 11.09 10.14 -0.27
CA PHE A 87 10.26 9.55 0.78
C PHE A 87 9.30 8.48 0.23
N ASP A 88 9.64 7.21 0.44
CA ASP A 88 8.81 6.08 0.05
C ASP A 88 7.57 5.91 0.92
N VAL A 89 6.48 5.43 0.30
CA VAL A 89 5.30 4.92 0.99
C VAL A 89 5.42 3.44 1.34
N ASP A 90 4.60 2.93 2.27
CA ASP A 90 4.56 1.50 2.63
C ASP A 90 3.20 0.84 2.45
N ASP A 91 2.15 1.64 2.20
CA ASP A 91 0.77 1.20 1.99
C ASP A 91 0.22 0.35 3.15
N LEU A 92 0.61 0.67 4.39
CA LEU A 92 0.19 -0.07 5.58
C LEU A 92 -0.94 0.63 6.34
N ILE A 93 -2.01 -0.12 6.63
CA ILE A 93 -3.16 0.32 7.44
C ILE A 93 -3.39 -0.61 8.64
N SER A 94 -3.82 -0.07 9.77
CA SER A 94 -4.08 -0.84 11.00
C SER A 94 -5.42 -0.50 11.66
N LEU A 95 -5.88 -1.41 12.52
CA LEU A 95 -7.00 -1.21 13.46
C LEU A 95 -6.56 -0.54 14.78
N ASN A 96 -5.26 -0.31 14.96
CA ASN A 96 -4.73 0.38 16.13
C ASN A 96 -5.17 1.85 16.17
N THR A 97 -5.03 2.52 17.32
CA THR A 97 -5.31 3.96 17.47
C THR A 97 -4.54 4.81 16.44
N GLN A 98 -3.29 4.43 16.16
CA GLN A 98 -2.54 4.92 15.02
C GLN A 98 -2.75 3.93 13.86
N GLN A 99 -3.45 4.37 12.83
CA GLN A 99 -3.87 3.54 11.70
C GLN A 99 -2.85 3.52 10.57
N LEU A 100 -2.08 4.59 10.36
CA LEU A 100 -1.02 4.65 9.35
C LEU A 100 0.36 4.71 9.98
N THR A 101 1.38 4.27 9.25
CA THR A 101 2.78 4.47 9.61
C THR A 101 3.24 5.90 9.26
N GLY A 102 4.50 6.22 9.55
CA GLY A 102 5.11 7.46 9.08
C GLY A 102 5.40 7.50 7.58
N LYS A 103 5.28 6.37 6.87
CA LYS A 103 5.39 6.30 5.41
C LYS A 103 4.03 6.37 4.73
N GLY A 104 3.00 5.81 5.36
CA GLY A 104 1.62 5.92 4.90
C GLY A 104 1.41 5.32 3.51
N PHE A 105 0.42 5.84 2.80
CA PHE A 105 0.07 5.42 1.43
C PHE A 105 0.03 6.65 0.53
N ALA A 106 0.22 6.46 -0.78
CA ALA A 106 0.05 7.52 -1.77
C ALA A 106 -0.81 7.09 -2.95
N TYR A 107 -1.46 8.05 -3.60
CA TYR A 107 -2.31 7.80 -4.75
C TYR A 107 -2.29 8.97 -5.74
N SER A 108 -2.66 8.68 -6.98
CA SER A 108 -2.81 9.66 -8.05
C SER A 108 -4.27 10.00 -8.33
N THR A 109 -4.55 11.21 -8.80
CA THR A 109 -5.89 11.66 -9.16
C THR A 109 -6.07 11.84 -10.67
N SER A 110 -7.32 12.02 -11.11
CA SER A 110 -7.69 12.26 -12.51
C SER A 110 -7.12 13.54 -13.11
N GLU A 111 -6.73 14.51 -12.28
CA GLU A 111 -6.09 15.75 -12.73
C GLU A 111 -4.56 15.65 -12.72
N GLY A 112 -4.00 14.50 -12.35
CA GLY A 112 -2.55 14.26 -12.31
C GLY A 112 -1.90 14.71 -11.02
N HIS A 113 -2.68 15.03 -9.98
CA HIS A 113 -2.16 15.30 -8.64
C HIS A 113 -1.78 14.00 -7.94
N TYR A 114 -0.88 14.09 -6.97
CA TYR A 114 -0.52 13.02 -6.05
C TYR A 114 -0.80 13.44 -4.61
N SER A 115 -1.17 12.50 -3.75
CA SER A 115 -1.46 12.76 -2.35
C SER A 115 -1.02 11.59 -1.49
N SER A 116 -0.44 11.90 -0.33
CA SER A 116 0.12 10.93 0.61
C SER A 116 -0.28 11.26 2.05
N PRO A 117 -1.31 10.59 2.61
CA PRO A 117 -1.60 10.63 4.03
C PRO A 117 -0.63 9.74 4.83
N PHE A 118 -0.08 10.26 5.93
CA PHE A 118 0.82 9.51 6.82
C PHE A 118 0.77 10.04 8.26
N PHE A 119 1.33 9.28 9.21
CA PHE A 119 1.41 9.65 10.62
C PHE A 119 2.77 10.27 10.98
N ALA A 120 2.81 11.58 11.19
CA ALA A 120 4.01 12.35 11.49
C ALA A 120 4.40 12.26 12.98
N ASN A 121 4.96 11.12 13.40
CA ASN A 121 5.43 10.90 14.77
C ASN A 121 6.69 11.70 15.15
N PHE A 122 7.35 12.31 14.17
CA PHE A 122 8.55 13.14 14.35
C PHE A 122 8.24 14.58 14.79
N LEU A 123 6.97 14.99 14.77
CA LEU A 123 6.55 16.30 15.24
C LEU A 123 6.47 16.36 16.78
N PRO A 124 6.66 17.54 17.41
CA PRO A 124 6.45 17.73 18.85
C PRO A 124 5.05 17.29 19.31
N LYS A 125 4.05 17.44 18.45
CA LYS A 125 2.71 16.89 18.61
C LYS A 125 2.44 15.93 17.44
N PRO A 126 2.57 14.60 17.65
CA PRO A 126 2.25 13.62 16.62
C PRO A 126 0.82 13.76 16.11
N GLY A 127 0.63 13.52 14.81
CA GLY A 127 -0.66 13.60 14.14
C GLY A 127 -0.56 13.19 12.69
N TYR A 128 -1.68 13.20 11.98
CA TYR A 128 -1.70 12.89 10.55
C TYR A 128 -1.47 14.14 9.71
N LEU A 129 -0.69 13.99 8.65
CA LEU A 129 -0.48 14.98 7.62
C LEU A 129 -0.87 14.38 6.26
N GLU A 130 -1.24 15.25 5.33
CA GLU A 130 -1.23 14.95 3.90
C GLU A 130 -0.08 15.71 3.26
N MET A 131 0.81 15.01 2.56
CA MET A 131 1.64 15.62 1.52
C MET A 131 0.88 15.59 0.20
N PHE A 132 0.70 16.75 -0.42
CA PHE A 132 0.10 16.93 -1.73
C PHE A 132 1.15 17.42 -2.71
N SER A 133 1.21 16.78 -3.88
CA SER A 133 2.02 17.26 -5.00
C SER A 133 1.16 17.47 -6.23
N ALA A 134 1.28 18.64 -6.84
CA ALA A 134 0.61 18.95 -8.09
C ALA A 134 1.38 18.43 -9.31
N PRO A 135 0.77 18.40 -10.52
CA PRO A 135 1.37 17.75 -11.66
C PRO A 135 2.73 18.37 -11.93
N THR A 136 3.77 17.53 -11.92
CA THR A 136 5.15 18.00 -12.07
C THR A 136 5.29 18.73 -13.41
N ARG A 137 5.59 20.03 -13.35
CA ARG A 137 5.97 20.76 -14.55
C ARG A 137 7.32 20.24 -15.02
N PRO A 138 7.53 20.04 -16.33
CA PRO A 138 8.82 19.59 -16.85
C PRO A 138 9.97 20.46 -16.30
N GLY A 139 10.90 19.85 -15.56
CA GLY A 139 12.09 20.51 -15.02
C GLY A 139 12.10 20.79 -13.51
N LEU A 140 11.02 20.54 -12.78
CA LEU A 140 11.00 20.62 -11.31
C LEU A 140 11.31 19.25 -10.67
N LYS A 141 12.26 19.23 -9.74
CA LYS A 141 12.70 18.02 -9.01
C LYS A 141 12.27 17.99 -7.54
N ASN A 142 11.71 19.08 -7.03
CA ASN A 142 11.37 19.30 -5.62
C ASN A 142 10.00 19.96 -5.50
N LEU A 143 9.49 20.03 -4.27
CA LEU A 143 8.23 20.70 -3.92
C LEU A 143 8.09 22.07 -4.61
N GLY A 144 7.07 22.19 -5.46
CA GLY A 144 6.66 23.43 -6.09
C GLY A 144 5.91 24.35 -5.13
N LEU A 145 5.54 25.55 -5.59
CA LEU A 145 4.67 26.46 -4.83
C LEU A 145 3.24 25.91 -4.69
N GLU A 146 2.89 25.00 -5.58
CA GLU A 146 1.63 24.27 -5.66
C GLU A 146 1.54 23.11 -4.66
N ASP A 147 2.66 22.70 -4.05
CA ASP A 147 2.73 21.55 -3.16
C ASP A 147 2.50 21.96 -1.70
N SER A 148 1.96 21.05 -0.89
CA SER A 148 1.62 21.37 0.49
C SER A 148 1.71 20.16 1.40
N GLU A 149 2.14 20.38 2.65
CA GLU A 149 2.07 19.40 3.71
C GLU A 149 1.18 19.94 4.83
N LEU A 150 -0.03 19.39 4.96
CA LEU A 150 -1.08 19.97 5.80
C LEU A 150 -1.65 18.96 6.80
N PRO A 151 -2.02 19.40 8.02
CA PRO A 151 -2.68 18.54 9.00
C PRO A 151 -4.04 18.03 8.52
N ILE A 152 -4.29 16.75 8.79
CA ILE A 152 -5.55 16.07 8.51
C ILE A 152 -6.03 15.26 9.72
N SER A 153 -7.33 14.93 9.73
CA SER A 153 -7.89 13.87 10.56
C SER A 153 -8.17 12.67 9.67
N PHE A 154 -7.54 11.54 9.93
CA PHE A 154 -7.68 10.31 9.15
C PHE A 154 -8.46 9.25 9.94
N SER A 155 -9.30 8.49 9.24
CA SER A 155 -9.97 7.32 9.80
C SER A 155 -10.22 6.25 8.74
N ALA A 156 -10.03 4.98 9.12
CA ALA A 156 -10.46 3.83 8.31
C ALA A 156 -11.12 2.74 9.17
N THR A 157 -12.08 2.01 8.60
CA THR A 157 -12.77 0.90 9.27
C THR A 157 -13.05 -0.23 8.29
N ILE A 158 -12.99 -1.48 8.77
CA ILE A 158 -13.37 -2.64 7.96
C ILE A 158 -14.87 -2.60 7.68
N ILE A 159 -15.25 -2.90 6.44
CA ILE A 159 -16.63 -3.08 6.03
C ILE A 159 -17.07 -4.48 6.46
N THR A 160 -17.91 -4.57 7.50
CA THR A 160 -18.52 -5.86 7.89
C THR A 160 -19.78 -6.09 7.08
N ILE A 161 -19.81 -7.19 6.33
CA ILE A 161 -21.03 -7.67 5.69
C ILE A 161 -21.82 -8.46 6.76
N PRO A 162 -23.10 -8.13 7.02
CA PRO A 162 -23.92 -8.80 8.03
C PRO A 162 -24.07 -10.31 7.82
#